data_AF-A0A0D6PBP8-F1
#
_entry.id   AF-A0A0D6PBP8-F1
#
_cell.length_a   1.000
_cell.length_b   1.000
_cell.length_c   1.000
_cell.angle_alpha   90.00
_cell.angle_beta   90.00
_cell.angle_gamma   90.00
#
_symmetry.space_group_name_H-M   'P 1'
#
loop_
_entity.id
_entity.type
_entity.pdbx_description
1 polymer ?
#
loop_
_entity_poly.entity_id
_entity_poly.type
_entity_poly.pdbx_seq_one_letter_code
_entity_poly.pdbx_strand_id
1 'polypeptide(L)'
;MDPVCHYLEQGWRDGRQPNFYFDPYWFISEHPEISRDADPLIVYLTQGELQGWPPSQHFDLNWYRCTYEPPPGQSILGHFLRHRRSGTVSPNPGFDAAFYLNQYKDVAQAGLDPFEHFCLHGRAEGRMPKSEVDIIRASGLVDLNYYLLNNTDVHEASADPVEHFCHKGWKEGRKPSLYFDTVWYLERYKPLSPANPLLHYILCGEAQGCLPSKYFNPLWYRKRYAGEQLESPLQHYMRHRRTQKFSPLPFFDVDFYMSAYADSIRPNRDPFMHYLAVGGKRNFNPSPWFNAASYRNTQMPLHPDGTSQTAMEQDNPLLHFLTQLVF
;
A
#
# COMPACT_ATOMS: atom_id res chain seq x y z
N MET A 1 31.44 8.73 -35.40
CA MET A 1 31.20 7.30 -35.13
C MET A 1 29.74 7.18 -34.72
N ASP A 2 28.99 6.26 -35.32
CA ASP A 2 27.60 6.02 -34.98
C ASP A 2 27.48 5.57 -33.50
N PRO A 3 26.59 6.15 -32.68
CA PRO A 3 26.47 5.80 -31.25
C PRO A 3 26.22 4.32 -31.00
N VAL A 4 25.50 3.63 -31.90
CA VAL A 4 25.24 2.18 -31.78
C VAL A 4 26.52 1.40 -32.08
N CYS A 5 27.21 1.70 -33.18
CA CYS A 5 28.52 1.10 -33.48
C CYS A 5 29.52 1.30 -32.33
N HIS A 6 29.64 2.53 -31.80
CA HIS A 6 30.52 2.80 -30.67
C HIS A 6 30.15 1.98 -29.43
N TYR A 7 28.85 1.85 -29.13
CA TYR A 7 28.38 1.06 -28.00
C TYR A 7 28.77 -0.42 -28.12
N LEU A 8 28.50 -1.04 -29.29
CA LEU A 8 28.77 -2.45 -29.55
C LEU A 8 30.28 -2.76 -29.58
N GLU A 9 31.11 -1.83 -30.05
CA GLU A 9 32.55 -2.02 -30.14
C GLU A 9 33.25 -1.81 -28.77
N GLN A 10 32.92 -0.74 -28.05
CA GLN A 10 33.66 -0.33 -26.85
C GLN A 10 32.76 0.14 -25.69
N GLY A 11 31.61 0.75 -25.97
CA GLY A 11 30.80 1.42 -24.95
C GLY A 11 30.30 0.50 -23.84
N TRP A 12 29.95 -0.76 -24.13
CA TRP A 12 29.55 -1.70 -23.08
C TRP A 12 30.74 -2.15 -22.20
N ARG A 13 31.95 -2.23 -22.75
CA ARG A 13 33.18 -2.54 -21.98
C ARG A 13 33.55 -1.40 -21.03
N ASP A 14 33.27 -0.18 -21.45
CA ASP A 14 33.37 1.03 -20.63
C ASP A 14 32.18 1.16 -19.66
N GLY A 15 31.23 0.22 -19.67
CA GLY A 15 30.09 0.23 -18.78
C GLY A 15 29.05 1.32 -19.05
N ARG A 16 29.06 1.89 -20.25
CA ARG A 16 28.08 2.90 -20.63
C ARG A 16 26.70 2.25 -20.69
N GLN A 17 25.67 2.97 -20.28
CA GLN A 17 24.29 2.54 -20.47
C GLN A 17 23.80 2.97 -21.86
N PRO A 18 23.28 2.05 -22.69
CA PRO A 18 22.79 2.41 -24.03
C PRO A 18 21.50 3.23 -23.96
N ASN A 19 20.71 3.04 -22.91
CA ASN A 19 19.52 3.82 -22.56
C ASN A 19 19.14 3.56 -21.09
N PHE A 20 18.22 4.34 -20.56
CA PHE A 20 17.73 4.25 -19.17
C PHE A 20 17.17 2.87 -18.77
N TYR A 21 16.74 2.05 -19.72
CA TYR A 21 16.04 0.78 -19.47
C TYR A 21 16.93 -0.45 -19.59
N PHE A 22 18.19 -0.29 -19.99
CA PHE A 22 19.17 -1.37 -19.97
C PHE A 22 20.41 -0.91 -19.19
N ASP A 23 20.66 -1.54 -18.04
CA ASP A 23 21.84 -1.27 -17.22
C ASP A 23 22.78 -2.49 -17.30
N PRO A 24 23.87 -2.41 -18.09
CA PRO A 24 24.79 -3.52 -18.26
C PRO A 24 25.45 -3.97 -16.95
N TYR A 25 25.76 -3.04 -16.04
CA TYR A 25 26.42 -3.37 -14.79
C TYR A 25 25.46 -4.08 -13.84
N TRP A 26 24.25 -3.53 -13.70
CA TRP A 26 23.23 -4.17 -12.90
C TRP A 26 22.89 -5.55 -13.44
N PHE A 27 22.69 -5.67 -14.76
CA PHE A 27 22.38 -6.95 -15.40
C PHE A 27 23.47 -8.00 -15.18
N ILE A 28 24.76 -7.66 -15.33
CA ILE A 28 25.85 -8.60 -15.00
C ILE A 28 25.87 -8.94 -13.50
N SER A 29 25.58 -7.98 -12.62
CA SER A 29 25.60 -8.23 -11.16
C SER A 29 24.50 -9.19 -10.70
N GLU A 30 23.34 -9.17 -11.37
CA GLU A 30 22.24 -10.12 -11.13
C GLU A 30 22.50 -11.49 -11.79
N HIS A 31 23.39 -11.55 -12.80
CA HIS A 31 23.73 -12.73 -13.58
C HIS A 31 25.25 -12.99 -13.62
N PRO A 32 25.89 -13.30 -12.46
CA PRO A 32 27.34 -13.46 -12.35
C PRO A 32 27.90 -14.63 -13.17
N GLU A 33 27.06 -15.53 -13.67
CA GLU A 33 27.39 -16.60 -14.61
C GLU A 33 27.75 -16.12 -16.01
N ILE A 34 27.36 -14.89 -16.39
CA ILE A 34 27.67 -14.31 -17.69
C ILE A 34 29.17 -14.03 -17.77
N SER A 35 29.80 -14.50 -18.85
CA SER A 35 31.22 -14.23 -19.10
C SER A 35 31.49 -12.72 -19.17
N ARG A 36 32.56 -12.27 -18.52
CA ARG A 36 32.99 -10.85 -18.55
C ARG A 36 33.33 -10.34 -19.96
N ASP A 37 33.60 -11.25 -20.89
CA ASP A 37 33.92 -10.93 -22.28
C ASP A 37 32.69 -10.92 -23.20
N ALA A 38 31.50 -11.26 -22.68
CA ALA A 38 30.26 -11.26 -23.44
C ALA A 38 29.56 -9.89 -23.34
N ASP A 39 29.09 -9.37 -24.49
CA ASP A 39 28.29 -8.15 -24.52
C ASP A 39 26.95 -8.39 -23.79
N PRO A 40 26.68 -7.69 -22.69
CA PRO A 40 25.48 -7.90 -21.88
C PRO A 40 24.19 -7.69 -22.64
N LEU A 41 24.16 -6.72 -23.58
CA LEU A 41 22.97 -6.43 -24.37
C LEU A 41 22.69 -7.57 -25.36
N ILE A 42 23.74 -8.14 -25.95
CA ILE A 42 23.59 -9.31 -26.83
C ILE A 42 23.14 -10.52 -26.03
N VAL A 43 23.69 -10.76 -24.83
CA VAL A 43 23.23 -11.85 -23.96
C VAL A 43 21.76 -11.66 -23.55
N TYR A 44 21.36 -10.44 -23.17
CA TYR A 44 19.98 -10.12 -22.85
C TYR A 44 19.03 -10.39 -24.02
N LEU A 45 19.35 -9.90 -25.22
CA LEU A 45 18.49 -10.05 -26.40
C LEU A 45 18.40 -11.49 -26.91
N THR A 46 19.44 -12.30 -26.70
CA THR A 46 19.49 -13.70 -27.18
C THR A 46 19.01 -14.72 -26.16
N GLN A 47 19.15 -14.42 -24.86
CA GLN A 47 18.88 -15.35 -23.77
C GLN A 47 18.01 -14.71 -22.68
N GLY A 48 18.35 -13.51 -22.22
CA GLY A 48 17.71 -12.85 -21.08
C GLY A 48 16.20 -12.67 -21.26
N GLU A 49 15.75 -12.18 -22.42
CA GLU A 49 14.31 -12.04 -22.68
C GLU A 49 13.58 -13.37 -22.60
N LEU A 50 14.13 -14.45 -23.18
CA LEU A 50 13.53 -15.78 -23.13
C LEU A 50 13.46 -16.33 -21.70
N GLN A 51 14.50 -16.08 -20.91
CA GLN A 51 14.61 -16.54 -19.52
C GLN A 51 13.82 -15.66 -18.52
N GLY A 52 13.25 -14.54 -18.98
CA GLY A 52 12.52 -13.62 -18.10
C GLY A 52 13.42 -12.76 -17.23
N TRP A 53 14.69 -12.58 -17.62
CA TRP A 53 15.63 -11.72 -16.92
C TRP A 53 15.32 -10.25 -17.20
N PRO A 54 15.12 -9.41 -16.19
CA PRO A 54 14.88 -7.98 -16.38
C PRO A 54 16.11 -7.27 -17.01
N PRO A 55 15.91 -6.28 -17.89
CA PRO A 55 17.02 -5.50 -18.48
C PRO A 55 17.59 -4.43 -17.54
N SER A 56 16.82 -4.02 -16.53
CA SER A 56 17.19 -3.07 -15.49
C SER A 56 16.26 -3.20 -14.28
N GLN A 57 16.63 -2.60 -13.14
CA GLN A 57 15.78 -2.46 -11.96
C GLN A 57 14.43 -1.73 -12.21
N HIS A 58 14.29 -1.10 -13.37
CA HIS A 58 13.17 -0.25 -13.72
C HIS A 58 12.11 -0.96 -14.58
N PHE A 59 12.43 -2.13 -15.11
CA PHE A 59 11.62 -2.82 -16.10
C PHE A 59 11.22 -4.21 -15.61
N ASP A 60 9.93 -4.39 -15.34
CA ASP A 60 9.37 -5.70 -14.99
C ASP A 60 9.02 -6.46 -16.28
N LEU A 61 9.96 -7.28 -16.73
CA LEU A 61 9.85 -8.00 -17.99
C LEU A 61 8.64 -8.96 -18.03
N ASN A 62 8.39 -9.68 -16.94
CA ASN A 62 7.34 -10.69 -16.88
C ASN A 62 5.97 -10.04 -16.80
N TRP A 63 5.80 -9.00 -15.97
CA TRP A 63 4.58 -8.22 -15.94
C TRP A 63 4.30 -7.55 -17.28
N TYR A 64 5.32 -6.96 -17.92
CA TYR A 64 5.17 -6.30 -19.21
C TYR A 64 4.67 -7.27 -20.29
N ARG A 65 5.29 -8.46 -20.35
CA ARG A 65 4.88 -9.54 -21.27
C ARG A 65 3.41 -9.91 -21.09
N CYS A 66 2.97 -10.11 -19.85
CA CYS A 66 1.58 -10.47 -19.55
C CYS A 66 0.59 -9.34 -19.79
N THR A 67 1.01 -8.08 -19.64
CA THR A 67 0.12 -6.92 -19.73
C THR A 67 -0.12 -6.46 -21.16
N TYR A 68 0.93 -6.47 -21.99
CA TYR A 68 0.88 -5.88 -23.33
C TYR A 68 0.97 -6.89 -24.47
N GLU A 69 1.27 -8.16 -24.16
CA GLU A 69 1.38 -9.27 -25.12
C GLU A 69 2.11 -8.88 -26.42
N PRO A 70 3.40 -8.50 -26.37
CA PRO A 70 4.13 -8.07 -27.56
C PRO A 70 4.14 -9.15 -28.66
N PRO A 71 4.14 -8.77 -29.95
CA PRO A 71 4.11 -9.73 -31.05
C PRO A 71 5.23 -10.78 -30.95
N PRO A 72 4.96 -12.06 -31.25
CA PRO A 72 5.98 -13.10 -31.25
C PRO A 72 7.18 -12.74 -32.14
N GLY A 73 8.40 -13.00 -31.65
CA GLY A 73 9.64 -12.71 -32.37
C GLY A 73 10.10 -11.25 -32.32
N GLN A 74 9.32 -10.35 -31.70
CA GLN A 74 9.77 -8.99 -31.41
C GLN A 74 10.44 -8.94 -30.02
N SER A 75 11.58 -8.27 -29.91
CA SER A 75 12.18 -8.01 -28.59
C SER A 75 11.19 -7.23 -27.72
N ILE A 76 11.02 -7.68 -26.47
CA ILE A 76 10.11 -7.06 -25.51
C ILE A 76 10.62 -5.66 -25.13
N LEU A 77 11.92 -5.53 -24.84
CA LEU A 77 12.54 -4.24 -24.59
C LEU A 77 12.42 -3.33 -25.83
N GLY A 78 12.65 -3.88 -27.02
CA GLY A 78 12.47 -3.15 -28.28
C GLY A 78 11.02 -2.69 -28.51
N HIS A 79 10.03 -3.52 -28.19
CA HIS A 79 8.62 -3.16 -28.23
C HIS A 79 8.31 -1.99 -27.29
N PHE A 80 8.74 -2.09 -26.03
CA PHE A 80 8.57 -1.00 -25.07
C PHE A 80 9.24 0.28 -25.56
N LEU A 81 10.50 0.22 -25.99
CA LEU A 81 11.26 1.41 -26.39
C LEU A 81 10.58 2.18 -27.54
N ARG A 82 9.90 1.49 -28.47
CA ARG A 82 9.15 2.15 -29.55
C ARG A 82 7.90 2.91 -29.07
N HIS A 83 7.29 2.44 -27.98
CA HIS A 83 6.02 2.98 -27.47
C HIS A 83 6.18 3.79 -26.17
N ARG A 84 7.36 3.81 -25.54
CA ARG A 84 7.57 4.38 -24.19
C ARG A 84 7.08 5.82 -24.02
N ARG A 85 7.02 6.62 -25.09
CA ARG A 85 6.57 8.03 -25.08
C ARG A 85 5.08 8.23 -25.42
N SER A 86 4.37 7.18 -25.85
CA SER A 86 2.97 7.30 -26.30
C SER A 86 1.97 7.36 -25.15
N GLY A 87 2.38 6.96 -23.93
CA GLY A 87 1.48 6.75 -22.80
C GLY A 87 0.75 5.40 -22.82
N THR A 88 0.90 4.58 -23.87
CA THR A 88 0.16 3.32 -23.99
C THR A 88 0.83 2.14 -23.30
N VAL A 89 2.09 2.29 -22.90
CA VAL A 89 2.88 1.24 -22.23
C VAL A 89 3.59 1.82 -21.01
N SER A 90 3.65 1.04 -19.94
CA SER A 90 4.42 1.33 -18.73
C SER A 90 5.49 0.24 -18.55
N PRO A 91 6.64 0.52 -17.93
CA PRO A 91 7.71 -0.47 -17.78
C PRO A 91 7.51 -1.41 -16.58
N ASN A 92 6.64 -1.05 -15.63
CA ASN A 92 6.36 -1.84 -14.42
C ASN A 92 4.97 -1.49 -13.84
N PRO A 93 4.40 -2.33 -12.95
CA PRO A 93 3.10 -2.07 -12.32
C PRO A 93 3.12 -0.94 -11.29
N GLY A 94 4.25 -0.30 -11.00
CA GLY A 94 4.35 0.84 -10.10
C GLY A 94 4.11 2.20 -10.77
N PHE A 95 4.01 2.23 -12.10
CA PHE A 95 3.81 3.45 -12.88
C PHE A 95 2.68 3.31 -13.91
N ASP A 96 1.99 4.41 -14.20
CA ASP A 96 0.96 4.51 -15.24
C ASP A 96 1.30 5.68 -16.18
N ALA A 97 1.83 5.35 -17.34
CA ALA A 97 2.24 6.32 -18.35
C ALA A 97 1.06 7.13 -18.92
N ALA A 98 -0.13 6.54 -19.04
CA ALA A 98 -1.31 7.23 -19.54
C ALA A 98 -1.79 8.27 -18.52
N PHE A 99 -1.91 7.86 -17.25
CA PHE A 99 -2.21 8.78 -16.15
C PHE A 99 -1.18 9.91 -16.09
N TYR A 100 0.12 9.58 -16.12
CA TYR A 100 1.18 10.55 -15.93
C TYR A 100 1.18 11.63 -17.02
N LEU A 101 1.07 11.24 -18.29
CA LEU A 101 0.98 12.19 -19.41
C LEU A 101 -0.35 12.96 -19.42
N ASN A 102 -1.43 12.35 -18.91
CA ASN A 102 -2.69 13.06 -18.77
C ASN A 102 -2.64 14.12 -17.66
N GLN A 103 -2.02 13.80 -16.52
CA GLN A 103 -1.92 14.68 -15.36
C GLN A 103 -0.88 15.80 -15.58
N TYR A 104 0.26 15.46 -16.15
CA TYR A 104 1.42 16.34 -16.29
C TYR A 104 1.60 16.79 -17.74
N LYS A 105 0.82 17.80 -18.13
CA LYS A 105 0.74 18.29 -19.52
C LYS A 105 2.06 18.86 -20.04
N ASP A 106 2.91 19.37 -19.17
CA ASP A 106 4.26 19.84 -19.51
C ASP A 106 5.14 18.70 -20.06
N VAL A 107 5.09 17.52 -19.44
CA VAL A 107 5.83 16.32 -19.89
C VAL A 107 5.29 15.83 -21.24
N ALA A 108 3.96 15.80 -21.38
CA ALA A 108 3.30 15.39 -22.61
C ALA A 108 3.61 16.33 -23.78
N GLN A 109 3.54 17.64 -23.56
CA GLN A 109 3.84 18.65 -24.59
C GLN A 109 5.30 18.63 -25.01
N ALA A 110 6.22 18.34 -24.09
CA ALA A 110 7.63 18.17 -24.39
C ALA A 110 7.97 16.83 -25.09
N GLY A 111 7.01 15.91 -25.21
CA GLY A 111 7.20 14.60 -25.84
C GLY A 111 8.24 13.74 -25.11
N LEU A 112 8.39 13.93 -23.80
CA LEU A 112 9.35 13.20 -22.98
C LEU A 112 8.85 11.79 -22.69
N ASP A 113 9.79 10.90 -22.36
CA ASP A 113 9.45 9.61 -21.76
C ASP A 113 8.92 9.85 -20.33
N PRO A 114 7.67 9.47 -20.03
CA PRO A 114 7.04 9.78 -18.75
C PRO A 114 7.68 9.05 -17.57
N PHE A 115 8.12 7.79 -17.74
CA PHE A 115 8.70 7.03 -16.64
C PHE A 115 10.13 7.50 -16.36
N GLU A 116 10.92 7.71 -17.40
CA GLU A 116 12.27 8.28 -17.28
C GLU A 116 12.20 9.68 -16.63
N HIS A 117 11.26 10.54 -17.06
CA HIS A 117 11.02 11.84 -16.42
C HIS A 117 10.65 11.70 -14.94
N PHE A 118 9.76 10.76 -14.60
CA PHE A 118 9.39 10.51 -13.20
C PHE A 118 10.58 10.10 -12.33
N CYS A 119 11.41 9.19 -12.81
CA CYS A 119 12.60 8.73 -12.09
C CYS A 119 13.63 9.84 -11.89
N LEU A 120 13.89 10.66 -12.92
CA LEU A 120 14.94 11.68 -12.89
C LEU A 120 14.48 12.99 -12.21
N HIS A 121 13.21 13.36 -12.35
CA HIS A 121 12.69 14.66 -11.92
C HIS A 121 11.39 14.54 -11.13
N GLY A 122 10.40 13.84 -11.67
CA GLY A 122 9.03 13.84 -11.14
C GLY A 122 8.93 13.41 -9.68
N ARG A 123 9.72 12.43 -9.22
CA ARG A 123 9.74 12.02 -7.81
C ARG A 123 10.18 13.16 -6.89
N ALA A 124 11.25 13.88 -7.24
CA ALA A 124 11.75 15.01 -6.45
C ALA A 124 10.77 16.20 -6.48
N GLU A 125 10.00 16.32 -7.56
CA GLU A 125 8.93 17.31 -7.71
C GLU A 125 7.60 16.91 -7.03
N GLY A 126 7.53 15.73 -6.40
CA GLY A 126 6.32 15.23 -5.75
C GLY A 126 5.22 14.78 -6.72
N ARG A 127 5.55 14.47 -7.97
CA ARG A 127 4.62 13.94 -8.96
C ARG A 127 4.22 12.50 -8.62
N MET A 128 2.96 12.17 -8.88
CA MET A 128 2.40 10.86 -8.62
C MET A 128 2.65 9.93 -9.81
N PRO A 129 3.14 8.71 -9.61
CA PRO A 129 3.39 7.77 -10.70
C PRO A 129 2.12 7.13 -11.26
N LYS A 130 1.01 7.21 -10.50
CA LYS A 130 -0.29 6.62 -10.78
C LYS A 130 -1.39 7.47 -10.18
N SER A 131 -2.64 7.21 -10.57
CA SER A 131 -3.79 7.86 -9.94
C SER A 131 -3.87 7.55 -8.45
N GLU A 132 -4.38 8.50 -7.66
CA GLU A 132 -4.65 8.28 -6.23
C GLU A 132 -5.55 7.05 -6.03
N VAL A 133 -6.56 6.88 -6.88
CA VAL A 133 -7.51 5.77 -6.84
C VAL A 133 -6.78 4.44 -6.97
N ASP A 134 -5.83 4.31 -7.90
CA ASP A 134 -5.09 3.05 -8.10
C ASP A 134 -4.14 2.73 -6.94
N ILE A 135 -3.50 3.75 -6.37
CA ILE A 135 -2.63 3.58 -5.21
C ILE A 135 -3.44 3.11 -4.00
N ILE A 136 -4.57 3.77 -3.72
CA ILE A 136 -5.46 3.39 -2.62
C ILE A 136 -6.08 2.01 -2.88
N ARG A 137 -6.49 1.70 -4.12
CA ARG A 137 -7.04 0.40 -4.49
C ARG A 137 -6.03 -0.73 -4.27
N ALA A 138 -4.80 -0.56 -4.76
CA ALA A 138 -3.73 -1.53 -4.60
C ALA A 138 -3.33 -1.73 -3.13
N SER A 139 -3.48 -0.70 -2.29
CA SER A 139 -3.23 -0.81 -0.85
C SER A 139 -4.18 -1.78 -0.15
N GLY A 140 -5.40 -1.96 -0.65
CA GLY A 140 -6.42 -2.79 0.01
C GLY A 140 -6.90 -2.26 1.36
N LEU A 141 -6.62 -0.98 1.67
CA LEU A 141 -6.97 -0.35 2.95
C LEU A 141 -8.39 0.21 3.01
N VAL A 142 -9.07 0.27 1.87
CA VAL A 142 -10.53 0.45 1.81
C VAL A 142 -11.18 -0.92 1.94
N ASP A 143 -11.83 -1.17 3.08
CA ASP A 143 -12.60 -2.41 3.29
C ASP A 143 -13.98 -2.23 2.65
N LEU A 144 -14.17 -2.81 1.46
CA LEU A 144 -15.39 -2.63 0.66
C LEU A 144 -16.67 -2.97 1.44
N ASN A 145 -16.64 -4.07 2.22
CA ASN A 145 -17.80 -4.49 3.00
C ASN A 145 -18.07 -3.51 4.14
N TYR A 146 -17.03 -3.11 4.88
CA TYR A 146 -17.18 -2.10 5.92
C TYR A 146 -17.70 -0.79 5.33
N TYR A 147 -17.12 -0.33 4.23
CA TYR A 147 -17.45 0.94 3.62
C TYR A 147 -18.90 0.95 3.15
N LEU A 148 -19.35 -0.04 2.40
CA LEU A 148 -20.73 -0.12 1.92
C LEU A 148 -21.76 -0.25 3.06
N LEU A 149 -21.45 -1.03 4.11
CA LEU A 149 -22.35 -1.19 5.27
C LEU A 149 -22.52 0.11 6.07
N ASN A 150 -21.50 0.96 6.14
CA ASN A 150 -21.55 2.22 6.88
C ASN A 150 -21.96 3.42 5.99
N ASN A 151 -22.10 3.21 4.68
CA ASN A 151 -22.37 4.25 3.69
C ASN A 151 -23.46 3.76 2.73
N THR A 152 -24.70 3.68 3.23
CA THR A 152 -25.83 3.10 2.50
C THR A 152 -26.14 3.86 1.22
N ASP A 153 -25.89 5.16 1.17
CA ASP A 153 -26.02 5.99 -0.03
C ASP A 153 -25.07 5.54 -1.17
N VAL A 154 -23.85 5.13 -0.83
CA VAL A 154 -22.87 4.59 -1.80
C VAL A 154 -23.33 3.22 -2.31
N HIS A 155 -23.84 2.39 -1.40
CA HIS A 155 -24.38 1.07 -1.73
C HIS A 155 -25.62 1.18 -2.65
N GLU A 156 -26.58 2.03 -2.31
CA GLU A 156 -27.79 2.28 -3.10
C GLU A 156 -27.46 2.85 -4.48
N ALA A 157 -26.46 3.72 -4.57
CA ALA A 157 -25.97 4.27 -5.83
C ALA A 157 -25.14 3.26 -6.66
N SER A 158 -24.82 2.07 -6.13
CA SER A 158 -23.91 1.09 -6.74
C SER A 158 -22.57 1.71 -7.16
N ALA A 159 -22.09 2.70 -6.41
CA ALA A 159 -20.85 3.41 -6.72
C ALA A 159 -19.62 2.60 -6.25
N ASP A 160 -18.50 2.71 -6.97
CA ASP A 160 -17.23 2.09 -6.54
C ASP A 160 -16.76 2.73 -5.22
N PRO A 161 -16.56 1.93 -4.14
CA PRO A 161 -16.18 2.48 -2.84
C PRO A 161 -14.86 3.23 -2.83
N VAL A 162 -13.87 2.77 -3.61
CA VAL A 162 -12.54 3.39 -3.64
C VAL A 162 -12.60 4.74 -4.36
N GLU A 163 -13.25 4.80 -5.52
CA GLU A 163 -13.48 6.05 -6.23
C GLU A 163 -14.34 7.02 -5.42
N HIS A 164 -15.41 6.54 -4.79
CA HIS A 164 -16.24 7.37 -3.92
C HIS A 164 -15.39 7.95 -2.78
N PHE A 165 -14.58 7.12 -2.12
CA PHE A 165 -13.71 7.57 -1.05
C PHE A 165 -12.74 8.65 -1.52
N CYS A 166 -12.01 8.42 -2.62
CA CYS A 166 -11.02 9.36 -3.15
C CYS A 166 -11.64 10.70 -3.59
N HIS A 167 -12.82 10.68 -4.22
CA HIS A 167 -13.45 11.89 -4.74
C HIS A 167 -14.24 12.67 -3.68
N LYS A 168 -14.93 11.97 -2.77
CA LYS A 168 -15.90 12.55 -1.82
C LYS A 168 -15.68 12.08 -0.39
N GLY A 169 -15.57 10.78 -0.16
CA GLY A 169 -15.73 10.19 1.16
C GLY A 169 -14.77 10.71 2.21
N TRP A 170 -13.48 10.90 1.89
CA TRP A 170 -12.54 11.45 2.87
C TRP A 170 -12.85 12.91 3.25
N LYS A 171 -13.39 13.71 2.33
CA LYS A 171 -13.80 15.11 2.57
C LYS A 171 -15.02 15.18 3.47
N GLU A 172 -15.86 14.16 3.41
CA GLU A 172 -17.03 13.96 4.29
C GLU A 172 -16.66 13.29 5.62
N GLY A 173 -15.37 13.00 5.86
CA GLY A 173 -14.89 12.37 7.09
C GLY A 173 -15.21 10.87 7.19
N ARG A 174 -15.64 10.21 6.11
CA ARG A 174 -15.96 8.77 6.11
C ARG A 174 -14.71 7.94 6.38
N LYS A 175 -14.87 6.83 7.09
CA LYS A 175 -13.77 5.90 7.39
C LYS A 175 -13.67 4.85 6.28
N PRO A 176 -12.50 4.66 5.62
CA PRO A 176 -12.33 3.68 4.56
C PRO A 176 -12.28 2.24 5.11
N SER A 177 -11.91 2.06 6.38
CA SER A 177 -11.98 0.80 7.10
C SER A 177 -12.13 1.05 8.59
N LEU A 178 -12.38 0.00 9.37
CA LEU A 178 -12.36 0.07 10.83
C LEU A 178 -11.02 0.60 11.37
N TYR A 179 -9.91 0.26 10.71
CA TYR A 179 -8.55 0.50 11.21
C TYR A 179 -7.91 1.80 10.70
N PHE A 180 -8.62 2.58 9.89
CA PHE A 180 -8.22 3.91 9.45
C PHE A 180 -9.32 4.92 9.74
N ASP A 181 -9.04 5.88 10.61
CA ASP A 181 -9.99 6.91 11.02
C ASP A 181 -9.61 8.25 10.39
N THR A 182 -10.33 8.62 9.32
CA THR A 182 -10.07 9.80 8.50
C THR A 182 -10.02 11.10 9.32
N VAL A 183 -11.03 11.33 10.17
CA VAL A 183 -11.14 12.56 10.96
C VAL A 183 -10.04 12.60 12.01
N TRP A 184 -9.89 11.50 12.76
CA TRP A 184 -8.88 11.41 13.81
C TRP A 184 -7.45 11.57 13.27
N TYR A 185 -7.16 10.99 12.09
CA TYR A 185 -5.86 11.09 11.45
C TYR A 185 -5.52 12.53 11.06
N LEU A 186 -6.49 13.24 10.45
CA LEU A 186 -6.33 14.64 10.05
C LEU A 186 -6.15 15.56 11.26
N GLU A 187 -6.94 15.36 12.31
CA GLU A 187 -6.84 16.15 13.55
C GLU A 187 -5.48 15.97 14.24
N ARG A 188 -4.97 14.74 14.25
CA ARG A 188 -3.72 14.39 14.93
C ARG A 188 -2.48 14.86 14.17
N TYR A 189 -2.39 14.58 12.87
CA TYR A 189 -1.16 14.79 12.10
C TYR A 189 -1.13 16.08 11.31
N LYS A 190 -2.29 16.70 11.02
CA LYS A 190 -2.43 17.96 10.28
C LYS A 190 -1.41 18.09 9.13
N PRO A 191 -1.39 17.15 8.17
CA PRO A 191 -0.38 17.13 7.13
C PRO A 191 -0.37 18.45 6.35
N LEU A 192 0.82 18.92 5.97
CA LEU A 192 1.05 20.24 5.34
C LEU A 192 0.32 20.43 4.00
N SER A 193 -0.19 19.35 3.41
CA SER A 193 -1.00 19.37 2.19
C SER A 193 -2.36 18.71 2.49
N PRO A 194 -3.49 19.34 2.12
CA PRO A 194 -4.83 18.75 2.25
C PRO A 194 -5.04 17.70 1.15
N ALA A 195 -4.15 16.71 1.10
CA ALA A 195 -4.28 15.51 0.30
C ALA A 195 -5.16 14.50 1.05
N ASN A 196 -5.74 13.56 0.31
CA ASN A 196 -6.46 12.44 0.90
C ASN A 196 -5.64 11.81 2.03
N PRO A 197 -6.15 11.75 3.28
CA PRO A 197 -5.37 11.29 4.43
C PRO A 197 -4.92 9.83 4.31
N LEU A 198 -5.72 8.98 3.65
CA LEU A 198 -5.31 7.60 3.39
C LEU A 198 -4.16 7.54 2.41
N LEU A 199 -4.17 8.39 1.37
CA LEU A 199 -3.05 8.50 0.43
C LEU A 199 -1.79 8.97 1.16
N HIS A 200 -1.89 10.00 1.99
CA HIS A 200 -0.77 10.47 2.82
C HIS A 200 -0.20 9.34 3.69
N TYR A 201 -1.07 8.58 4.37
CA TYR A 201 -0.67 7.45 5.18
C TYR A 201 0.10 6.39 4.38
N ILE A 202 -0.41 6.00 3.21
CA ILE A 202 0.21 5.00 2.33
C ILE A 202 1.59 5.47 1.84
N LEU A 203 1.70 6.73 1.42
CA LEU A 203 2.92 7.23 0.79
C LEU A 203 4.04 7.54 1.79
N CYS A 204 3.70 7.97 3.01
CA CYS A 204 4.71 8.38 3.99
C CYS A 204 4.31 8.21 5.45
N GLY A 205 3.04 8.35 5.80
CA GLY A 205 2.61 8.32 7.20
C GLY A 205 2.94 6.99 7.91
N GLU A 206 2.72 5.85 7.28
CA GLU A 206 3.04 4.55 7.90
C GLU A 206 4.55 4.35 8.12
N ALA A 207 5.38 4.81 7.19
CA ALA A 207 6.83 4.77 7.30
C ALA A 207 7.34 5.69 8.43
N GLN A 208 6.68 6.83 8.64
CA GLN A 208 6.94 7.75 9.75
C GLN A 208 6.36 7.26 11.09
N GLY A 209 5.65 6.13 11.10
CA GLY A 209 5.04 5.60 12.31
C GLY A 209 3.75 6.31 12.74
N CYS A 210 3.11 7.08 11.85
CA CYS A 210 1.79 7.61 12.11
C CYS A 210 0.82 6.46 12.41
N LEU A 211 -0.04 6.64 13.41
CA LEU A 211 -1.12 5.72 13.70
C LEU A 211 -2.25 5.99 12.69
N PRO A 212 -2.84 4.96 12.03
CA PRO A 212 -3.98 5.16 11.14
C PRO A 212 -5.30 5.37 11.90
N SER A 213 -5.36 4.88 13.15
CA SER A 213 -6.46 5.05 14.09
C SER A 213 -5.97 4.70 15.50
N LYS A 214 -6.83 4.90 16.52
CA LYS A 214 -6.61 4.37 17.88
C LYS A 214 -6.58 2.83 17.97
N TYR A 215 -6.92 2.14 16.89
CA TYR A 215 -7.07 0.68 16.86
C TYR A 215 -5.88 -0.06 16.29
N PHE A 216 -4.86 0.63 15.79
CA PHE A 216 -3.74 -0.05 15.16
C PHE A 216 -2.43 0.71 15.42
N ASN A 217 -1.39 -0.02 15.83
CA ASN A 217 -0.07 0.54 16.05
C ASN A 217 0.95 -0.07 15.08
N PRO A 218 1.31 0.60 13.96
CA PRO A 218 2.18 0.04 12.94
C PRO A 218 3.61 -0.21 13.43
N LEU A 219 4.16 0.65 14.30
CA LEU A 219 5.51 0.48 14.84
C LEU A 219 5.60 -0.74 15.74
N TRP A 220 4.64 -0.90 16.66
CA TRP A 220 4.55 -2.08 17.51
C TRP A 220 4.29 -3.34 16.70
N TYR A 221 3.37 -3.28 15.73
CA TYR A 221 3.01 -4.41 14.88
C TYR A 221 4.23 -4.93 14.11
N ARG A 222 4.99 -4.03 13.46
CA ARG A 222 6.22 -4.37 12.74
C ARG A 222 7.22 -5.08 13.65
N LYS A 223 7.46 -4.53 14.84
CA LYS A 223 8.35 -5.11 15.85
C LYS A 223 7.90 -6.50 16.31
N ARG A 224 6.58 -6.73 16.43
CA ARG A 224 6.02 -7.98 16.97
C ARG A 224 5.99 -9.13 15.97
N TYR A 225 5.67 -8.86 14.70
CA TYR A 225 5.27 -9.90 13.76
C TYR A 225 6.17 -10.10 12.55
N ALA A 226 6.95 -9.10 12.14
CA ALA A 226 7.42 -9.13 10.75
C ALA A 226 8.84 -8.58 10.49
N GLY A 227 9.55 -8.12 11.53
CA GLY A 227 10.91 -7.62 11.36
C GLY A 227 10.99 -6.48 10.33
N GLU A 228 12.18 -6.25 9.77
CA GLU A 228 12.44 -5.13 8.86
C GLU A 228 11.84 -5.29 7.45
N GLN A 229 11.39 -6.49 7.05
CA GLN A 229 10.94 -6.79 5.69
C GLN A 229 9.46 -6.50 5.43
N LEU A 230 8.69 -6.10 6.44
CA LEU A 230 7.27 -5.77 6.25
C LEU A 230 7.08 -4.33 5.79
N GLU A 231 6.83 -4.18 4.49
CA GLU A 231 6.59 -2.88 3.85
C GLU A 231 5.40 -2.16 4.47
N SER A 232 4.23 -2.80 4.55
CA SER A 232 3.01 -2.20 5.11
C SER A 232 2.36 -3.04 6.23
N PRO A 233 2.59 -2.68 7.51
CA PRO A 233 1.92 -3.27 8.67
C PRO A 233 0.40 -3.30 8.57
N LEU A 234 -0.24 -2.18 8.24
CA LEU A 234 -1.69 -2.12 8.20
C LEU A 234 -2.25 -2.97 7.06
N GLN A 235 -1.63 -2.95 5.87
CA GLN A 235 -2.06 -3.79 4.76
C GLN A 235 -1.94 -5.28 5.12
N HIS A 236 -0.82 -5.68 5.73
CA HIS A 236 -0.65 -7.06 6.17
C HIS A 236 -1.70 -7.46 7.19
N TYR A 237 -1.93 -6.63 8.21
CA TYR A 237 -2.96 -6.90 9.20
C TYR A 237 -4.34 -6.99 8.55
N MET A 238 -4.69 -6.06 7.66
CA MET A 238 -5.96 -6.09 6.93
C MET A 238 -6.14 -7.41 6.17
N ARG A 239 -5.12 -7.90 5.46
CA ARG A 239 -5.19 -9.19 4.74
C ARG A 239 -5.39 -10.39 5.68
N HIS A 240 -4.82 -10.35 6.88
CA HIS A 240 -4.76 -11.50 7.79
C HIS A 240 -5.64 -11.39 9.05
N ARG A 241 -6.36 -10.29 9.26
CA ARG A 241 -7.14 -10.04 10.50
C ARG A 241 -8.13 -11.15 10.86
N ARG A 242 -8.63 -11.88 9.86
CA ARG A 242 -9.58 -13.00 10.03
C ARG A 242 -8.92 -14.35 10.26
N THR A 243 -7.59 -14.45 10.15
CA THR A 243 -6.86 -15.69 10.50
C THR A 243 -6.76 -15.88 12.01
N GLN A 244 -7.13 -14.87 12.81
CA GLN A 244 -7.16 -14.92 14.28
C GLN A 244 -5.77 -15.16 14.91
N LYS A 245 -4.71 -14.68 14.25
CA LYS A 245 -3.31 -14.84 14.69
C LYS A 245 -2.59 -13.53 15.01
N PHE A 246 -3.21 -12.40 14.68
CA PHE A 246 -2.57 -11.10 14.73
C PHE A 246 -3.35 -10.14 15.63
N SER A 247 -2.67 -9.59 16.62
CA SER A 247 -3.14 -8.48 17.42
C SER A 247 -2.88 -7.16 16.68
N PRO A 248 -3.83 -6.21 16.67
CA PRO A 248 -3.61 -4.92 16.02
C PRO A 248 -2.84 -3.92 16.90
N LEU A 249 -2.80 -4.14 18.22
CA LEU A 249 -2.20 -3.25 19.21
C LEU A 249 -1.80 -4.03 20.47
N PRO A 250 -0.85 -3.54 21.29
CA PRO A 250 -0.27 -4.30 22.42
C PRO A 250 -1.26 -4.70 23.53
N PHE A 251 -2.34 -3.96 23.69
CA PHE A 251 -3.33 -4.15 24.76
C PHE A 251 -4.46 -5.13 24.40
N PHE A 252 -4.47 -5.63 23.16
CA PHE A 252 -5.33 -6.72 22.73
C PHE A 252 -4.47 -7.94 22.39
N ASP A 253 -4.59 -9.02 23.15
CA ASP A 253 -3.86 -10.26 22.94
C ASP A 253 -4.80 -11.25 22.26
N VAL A 254 -4.58 -11.48 20.96
CA VAL A 254 -5.45 -12.35 20.16
C VAL A 254 -5.38 -13.81 20.61
N ASP A 255 -4.23 -14.29 21.07
CA ASP A 255 -4.06 -15.68 21.50
C ASP A 255 -4.83 -15.93 22.80
N PHE A 256 -4.72 -15.00 23.76
CA PHE A 256 -5.53 -15.01 24.97
C PHE A 256 -7.02 -14.87 24.66
N TYR A 257 -7.38 -13.89 23.83
CA TYR A 257 -8.79 -13.60 23.54
C TYR A 257 -9.48 -14.77 22.83
N MET A 258 -8.79 -15.43 21.91
CA MET A 258 -9.29 -16.64 21.26
C MET A 258 -9.36 -17.82 22.23
N SER A 259 -8.37 -18.01 23.13
CA SER A 259 -8.44 -19.12 24.10
C SER A 259 -9.60 -18.96 25.08
N ALA A 260 -9.93 -17.72 25.47
CA ALA A 260 -10.99 -17.43 26.42
C ALA A 260 -12.39 -17.37 25.77
N TYR A 261 -12.49 -16.95 24.51
CA TYR A 261 -13.78 -16.58 23.89
C TYR A 261 -14.04 -17.18 22.49
N ALA A 262 -13.27 -18.19 22.05
CA ALA A 262 -13.42 -18.81 20.72
C ALA A 262 -14.86 -19.23 20.38
N ASP A 263 -15.62 -19.77 21.33
CA ASP A 263 -17.02 -20.19 21.09
C ASP A 263 -17.93 -19.03 20.66
N SER A 264 -17.60 -17.80 21.07
CA SER A 264 -18.31 -16.59 20.64
C SER A 264 -17.81 -16.05 19.29
N ILE A 265 -16.58 -16.39 18.91
CA ILE A 265 -15.85 -15.85 17.75
C ILE A 265 -15.66 -16.99 16.75
N ARG A 266 -16.71 -17.26 15.98
CA ARG A 266 -16.66 -18.25 14.89
C ARG A 266 -15.40 -18.08 14.03
N PRO A 267 -14.86 -19.15 13.42
CA PRO A 267 -13.69 -19.07 12.55
C PRO A 267 -13.85 -18.03 11.42
N ASN A 268 -12.72 -17.53 10.91
CA ASN A 268 -12.69 -16.53 9.83
C ASN A 268 -13.42 -15.21 10.19
N ARG A 269 -13.43 -14.85 11.46
CA ARG A 269 -13.90 -13.55 11.97
C ARG A 269 -12.74 -12.78 12.57
N ASP A 270 -12.78 -11.47 12.42
CA ASP A 270 -11.84 -10.55 13.04
C ASP A 270 -12.10 -10.49 14.56
N PRO A 271 -11.17 -10.96 15.42
CA PRO A 271 -11.39 -11.01 16.87
C PRO A 271 -11.46 -9.62 17.50
N PHE A 272 -10.71 -8.65 16.98
CA PHE A 272 -10.72 -7.29 17.52
C PHE A 272 -12.03 -6.57 17.15
N MET A 273 -12.52 -6.76 15.92
CA MET A 273 -13.85 -6.29 15.53
C MET A 273 -14.95 -6.90 16.42
N HIS A 274 -14.86 -8.20 16.73
CA HIS A 274 -15.79 -8.85 17.67
C HIS A 274 -15.69 -8.23 19.08
N TYR A 275 -14.48 -7.96 19.56
CA TYR A 275 -14.27 -7.29 20.84
C TYR A 275 -14.95 -5.92 20.88
N LEU A 276 -14.79 -5.10 19.83
CA LEU A 276 -15.43 -3.80 19.76
C LEU A 276 -16.96 -3.89 19.74
N ALA A 277 -17.52 -4.84 18.98
CA ALA A 277 -18.97 -4.96 18.81
C ALA A 277 -19.68 -5.63 20.02
N VAL A 278 -19.01 -6.61 20.64
CA VAL A 278 -19.62 -7.51 21.65
C VAL A 278 -18.80 -7.53 22.93
N GLY A 279 -17.49 -7.76 22.83
CA GLY A 279 -16.62 -8.00 23.99
C GLY A 279 -16.62 -6.86 25.00
N GLY A 280 -16.51 -5.61 24.54
CA GLY A 280 -16.54 -4.43 25.41
C GLY A 280 -17.82 -4.35 26.26
N LYS A 281 -19.00 -4.54 25.63
CA LYS A 281 -20.30 -4.52 26.31
C LYS A 281 -20.46 -5.65 27.33
N ARG A 282 -19.81 -6.80 27.08
CA ARG A 282 -19.85 -7.98 27.97
C ARG A 282 -18.70 -8.03 28.97
N ASN A 283 -17.86 -7.00 29.03
CA ASN A 283 -16.67 -6.97 29.87
C ASN A 283 -15.71 -8.15 29.62
N PHE A 284 -15.58 -8.58 28.36
CA PHE A 284 -14.55 -9.54 28.00
C PHE A 284 -13.17 -8.89 28.18
N ASN A 285 -12.22 -9.66 28.71
CA ASN A 285 -10.86 -9.17 28.90
C ASN A 285 -10.13 -9.24 27.55
N PRO A 286 -9.57 -8.13 27.03
CA PRO A 286 -8.87 -8.12 25.75
C PRO A 286 -7.46 -8.74 25.86
N SER A 287 -6.92 -8.90 27.06
CA SER A 287 -5.60 -9.46 27.33
C SER A 287 -5.53 -10.01 28.77
N PRO A 288 -4.53 -10.84 29.12
CA PRO A 288 -4.42 -11.42 30.46
C PRO A 288 -4.29 -10.41 31.59
N TRP A 289 -3.78 -9.21 31.30
CA TRP A 289 -3.49 -8.15 32.27
C TRP A 289 -4.54 -7.03 32.30
N PHE A 290 -5.56 -7.07 31.45
CA PHE A 290 -6.63 -6.07 31.44
C PHE A 290 -7.96 -6.67 31.92
N ASN A 291 -8.40 -6.27 33.12
CA ASN A 291 -9.70 -6.65 33.66
C ASN A 291 -10.76 -5.61 33.26
N ALA A 292 -11.57 -5.94 32.25
CA ALA A 292 -12.55 -5.02 31.67
C ALA A 292 -13.67 -4.65 32.66
N ALA A 293 -14.19 -5.60 33.44
CA ALA A 293 -15.24 -5.35 34.41
C ALA A 293 -14.78 -4.42 35.55
N SER A 294 -13.60 -4.70 36.11
CA SER A 294 -12.99 -3.89 37.16
C SER A 294 -12.68 -2.49 36.66
N TYR A 295 -12.08 -2.38 35.46
CA TYR A 295 -11.76 -1.08 34.86
C TYR A 295 -13.02 -0.24 34.65
N ARG A 296 -14.08 -0.83 34.08
CA ARG A 296 -15.37 -0.16 33.90
C ARG A 296 -15.91 0.38 35.23
N ASN A 297 -15.95 -0.45 36.27
CA ASN A 297 -16.54 -0.08 37.55
C ASN A 297 -15.74 0.97 38.33
N THR A 298 -14.43 1.13 38.04
CA THR A 298 -13.54 1.99 38.83
C THR A 298 -13.06 3.23 38.09
N GLN A 299 -13.00 3.20 36.76
CA GLN A 299 -12.39 4.25 35.94
C GLN A 299 -13.34 4.90 34.94
N MET A 300 -14.48 4.28 34.63
CA MET A 300 -15.43 4.82 33.65
C MET A 300 -16.64 5.47 34.35
N PRO A 301 -17.13 6.62 33.86
CA PRO A 301 -18.35 7.21 34.38
C PRO A 301 -19.57 6.31 34.08
N LEU A 302 -20.56 6.33 34.96
CA LEU A 302 -21.86 5.68 34.72
C LEU A 302 -22.58 6.41 33.58
N HIS A 303 -22.63 5.80 32.39
CA HIS A 303 -23.36 6.36 31.25
C HIS A 303 -24.79 5.81 31.19
N PRO A 304 -25.81 6.67 31.03
CA PRO A 304 -27.17 6.22 30.70
C PRO A 304 -27.21 5.71 29.26
N ASP A 305 -27.98 4.65 29.04
CA ASP A 305 -28.12 3.88 27.79
C ASP A 305 -28.09 4.74 26.52
N GLY A 306 -26.98 4.64 25.77
CA GLY A 306 -26.81 5.30 24.47
C GLY A 306 -26.60 4.27 23.35
N THR A 307 -27.43 4.32 22.31
CA THR A 307 -27.37 3.39 21.16
C THR A 307 -26.49 3.89 20.01
N SER A 308 -25.82 5.04 20.14
CA SER A 308 -24.96 5.59 19.09
C SER A 308 -23.59 4.90 19.02
N GLN A 309 -22.96 4.90 17.84
CA GLN A 309 -21.63 4.32 17.64
C GLN A 309 -20.56 5.01 18.50
N THR A 310 -20.69 6.33 18.72
CA THR A 310 -19.84 7.11 19.63
C THR A 310 -20.03 6.68 21.09
N ALA A 311 -21.27 6.39 21.50
CA ALA A 311 -21.55 5.85 22.83
C ALA A 311 -20.97 4.43 22.99
N MET A 312 -20.99 3.59 21.95
CA MET A 312 -20.38 2.25 21.97
C MET A 312 -18.86 2.29 22.14
N GLU A 313 -18.18 3.28 21.56
CA GLU A 313 -16.73 3.46 21.76
C GLU A 313 -16.41 4.04 23.15
N GLN A 314 -17.22 4.98 23.64
CA GLN A 314 -17.08 5.56 24.99
C GLN A 314 -17.36 4.53 26.09
N ASP A 315 -18.27 3.59 25.83
CA ASP A 315 -18.64 2.52 26.74
C ASP A 315 -17.72 1.28 26.61
N ASN A 316 -16.66 1.32 25.78
CA ASN A 316 -15.72 0.22 25.68
C ASN A 316 -14.53 0.44 26.63
N PRO A 317 -14.27 -0.47 27.60
CA PRO A 317 -13.27 -0.25 28.64
C PRO A 317 -11.84 -0.20 28.11
N LEU A 318 -11.50 -1.01 27.11
CA LEU A 318 -10.19 -0.91 26.48
C LEU A 318 -10.06 0.42 25.72
N LEU A 319 -11.11 0.86 25.01
CA LEU A 319 -11.01 2.12 24.26
C LEU A 319 -10.93 3.33 25.17
N HIS A 320 -11.69 3.36 26.26
CA HIS A 320 -11.55 4.37 27.30
C HIS A 320 -10.14 4.36 27.88
N PHE A 321 -9.57 3.18 28.15
CA PHE A 321 -8.17 3.09 28.59
C PHE A 321 -7.19 3.64 27.56
N LEU A 322 -7.34 3.29 26.27
CA LEU A 322 -6.48 3.77 25.20
C LEU A 322 -6.56 5.29 25.00
N THR A 323 -7.70 5.93 25.27
CA THR A 323 -7.81 7.41 25.19
C THR A 323 -7.11 8.11 26.36
N GLN A 324 -6.90 7.44 27.50
CA GLN A 324 -6.11 7.98 28.61
C GLN A 324 -4.61 7.84 28.38
N LEU A 325 -4.19 6.91 27.51
CA LEU A 325 -2.79 6.79 27.13
C LEU A 325 -2.44 7.91 26.17
N VAL A 326 -1.58 8.83 26.61
CA VAL A 326 -0.97 9.83 25.74
C VAL A 326 0.00 9.10 24.80
N PHE A 327 -0.46 8.79 23.59
CA PHE A 327 0.38 8.33 22.49
C PHE A 327 0.95 9.48 21.69
#